data_AF-A0AA88CYJ0-F1
#
_entry.id   AF-A0AA88CYJ0-F1
#
_cell.length_a   1.000
_cell.length_b   1.000
_cell.length_c   1.000
_cell.angle_alpha   90.00
_cell.angle_beta   90.00
_cell.angle_gamma   90.00
#
_symmetry.space_group_name_H-M   'P 1'
#
loop_
_entity.id
_entity.type
_entity.pdbx_description
1 polymer ?
#
loop_
_entity_poly.entity_id
_entity_poly.type
_entity_poly.pdbx_seq_one_letter_code
_entity_poly.pdbx_strand_id
1 'polypeptide(L)'
;MCSNGTMQSPIDLFDLRVQAVSQLEKIRKSYKPSTATLKNRGHDIMLKWRSGAAGFIEINRTRYLLQQCHWHSPSEHTVNGRRFDLELHIVHQSRTGQIAVIGIMYRIGMSDSFLSAMASRIRAIANSTKQERTVAGVVDPRRRIRISSKQYYKYIGSLTVPPCT
;
A
#
# COMPACT_ATOMS: atom_id res chain seq x y z
N MET A 1 15.96 4.71 14.05
CA MET A 1 16.31 4.05 12.77
C MET A 1 16.28 5.02 11.61
N CYS A 2 15.27 5.88 11.47
CA CYS A 2 15.10 6.80 10.33
C CYS A 2 16.38 7.47 9.77
N SER A 3 17.26 8.03 10.62
CA SER A 3 18.47 8.73 10.16
C SER A 3 19.69 7.83 9.92
N ASN A 4 19.75 6.67 10.57
CA ASN A 4 20.96 5.84 10.64
C ASN A 4 20.81 4.49 9.92
N GLY A 5 19.60 4.17 9.43
CA GLY A 5 19.34 2.94 8.68
C GLY A 5 19.97 2.99 7.29
N THR A 6 20.53 1.87 6.83
CA THR A 6 21.18 1.75 5.52
C THR A 6 20.27 1.20 4.43
N MET A 7 19.06 0.76 4.79
CA MET A 7 18.04 0.20 3.90
C MET A 7 16.73 0.96 4.07
N GLN A 8 16.77 2.28 3.98
CA GLN A 8 15.58 3.12 4.11
C GLN A 8 14.79 3.19 2.80
N SER A 9 13.48 3.33 2.95
CA SER A 9 12.54 3.66 1.88
C SER A 9 12.04 5.10 2.04
N PRO A 10 11.59 5.77 0.96
CA PRO A 10 11.55 5.29 -0.43
C PRO A 10 12.93 5.33 -1.11
N ILE A 11 13.02 4.70 -2.29
CA ILE A 11 14.17 4.78 -3.19
C ILE A 11 13.75 5.15 -4.62
N ASP A 12 14.72 5.52 -5.45
CA ASP A 12 14.53 5.58 -6.90
C ASP A 12 14.63 4.18 -7.52
N LEU A 13 13.55 3.74 -8.15
CA LEU A 13 13.46 2.50 -8.90
C LEU A 13 14.04 2.72 -10.30
N PHE A 14 15.34 2.50 -10.44
CA PHE A 14 16.10 2.80 -11.66
C PHE A 14 16.38 1.55 -12.49
N ASP A 15 15.85 1.52 -13.71
CA ASP A 15 15.90 0.35 -14.60
C ASP A 15 17.32 -0.13 -14.90
N LEU A 16 18.31 0.77 -14.97
CA LEU A 16 19.69 0.40 -15.26
C LEU A 16 20.42 -0.25 -14.07
N ARG A 17 19.85 -0.21 -12.86
CA ARG A 17 20.44 -0.81 -11.65
C ARG A 17 19.68 -2.07 -11.19
N VAL A 18 18.65 -2.49 -11.92
CA VAL A 18 17.89 -3.69 -11.52
C VAL A 18 18.56 -4.96 -12.02
N GLN A 19 18.49 -6.00 -11.19
CA GLN A 19 18.73 -7.35 -11.65
C GLN A 19 17.42 -7.92 -12.21
N ALA A 20 17.37 -8.15 -13.52
CA ALA A 20 16.20 -8.76 -14.15
C ALA A 20 16.07 -10.22 -13.70
N VAL A 21 14.87 -10.59 -13.24
CA VAL A 21 14.55 -11.97 -12.83
C VAL A 21 13.51 -12.52 -13.79
N SER A 22 13.91 -13.49 -14.62
CA SER A 22 13.09 -14.07 -15.70
C SER A 22 11.82 -14.78 -15.21
N GLN A 23 11.81 -15.25 -13.96
CA GLN A 23 10.69 -15.95 -13.34
C GLN A 23 10.28 -15.30 -12.01
N LEU A 24 10.02 -14.00 -12.02
CA LEU A 24 9.40 -13.33 -10.87
C LEU A 24 8.06 -13.99 -10.54
N GLU A 25 7.96 -14.53 -9.32
CA GLU A 25 6.75 -15.20 -8.85
C GLU A 25 5.59 -14.19 -8.86
N LYS A 26 4.51 -14.52 -9.56
CA LYS A 26 3.32 -13.65 -9.54
C LYS A 26 2.82 -13.52 -8.11
N ILE A 27 2.64 -12.28 -7.63
CA ILE A 27 2.04 -12.03 -6.32
C ILE A 27 0.65 -12.66 -6.27
N ARG A 28 0.50 -13.73 -5.50
CA ARG A 28 -0.77 -14.43 -5.30
C ARG A 28 -1.55 -13.73 -4.20
N LYS A 29 -2.68 -13.14 -4.57
CA LYS A 29 -3.62 -12.49 -3.63
C LYS A 29 -4.82 -13.38 -3.35
N SER A 30 -5.10 -13.59 -2.07
CA SER A 30 -6.27 -14.31 -1.54
C SER A 30 -7.10 -13.37 -0.69
N TYR A 31 -7.48 -12.24 -1.27
CA TYR A 31 -8.29 -11.21 -0.62
C TYR A 31 -9.77 -11.54 -0.62
N LYS A 32 -10.49 -11.08 0.41
CA LYS A 32 -11.93 -11.25 0.55
C LYS A 32 -12.60 -9.96 1.05
N PRO A 33 -13.89 -9.74 0.73
CA PRO A 33 -14.67 -8.66 1.31
C PRO A 33 -14.63 -8.71 2.83
N SER A 34 -14.39 -7.55 3.45
CA SER A 34 -14.33 -7.46 4.89
C SER A 34 -14.61 -6.04 5.37
N THR A 35 -15.07 -5.92 6.62
CA THR A 35 -15.28 -4.61 7.25
C THR A 35 -13.96 -3.87 7.36
N ALA A 36 -13.98 -2.61 6.93
CA ALA A 36 -12.86 -1.70 7.04
C ALA A 36 -13.25 -0.40 7.73
N THR A 37 -12.27 0.26 8.33
CA THR A 37 -12.40 1.58 8.95
C THR A 37 -11.50 2.55 8.19
N LEU A 38 -12.09 3.67 7.77
CA LEU A 38 -11.34 4.77 7.15
C LEU A 38 -10.91 5.75 8.26
N LYS A 39 -9.63 6.11 8.25
CA LYS A 39 -9.01 6.95 9.28
C LYS A 39 -8.16 8.03 8.63
N ASN A 40 -8.37 9.27 9.03
CA ASN A 40 -7.43 10.36 8.77
C ASN A 40 -6.40 10.39 9.91
N ARG A 41 -5.14 10.02 9.61
CA ARG A 41 -4.07 9.97 10.61
C ARG A 41 -3.35 11.31 10.77
N GLY A 42 -3.80 12.37 10.09
CA GLY A 42 -3.18 13.69 10.05
C GLY A 42 -2.04 13.79 9.04
N HIS A 43 -1.31 12.70 8.79
CA HIS A 43 -0.27 12.62 7.75
C HIS A 43 -0.70 11.84 6.51
N ASP A 44 -1.76 11.02 6.60
CA ASP A 44 -2.35 10.33 5.46
C ASP A 44 -3.82 9.94 5.71
N ILE A 45 -4.43 9.38 4.67
CA ILE A 45 -5.70 8.67 4.76
C ILE A 45 -5.43 7.17 4.70
N MET A 46 -5.86 6.44 5.73
CA MET A 46 -5.66 5.01 5.86
C MET A 46 -7.00 4.28 5.87
N LEU A 47 -7.10 3.19 5.11
CA LEU A 47 -8.16 2.20 5.22
C LEU A 47 -7.62 0.96 5.92
N LYS A 48 -8.17 0.62 7.08
CA LYS A 48 -7.71 -0.50 7.92
C LYS A 48 -8.76 -1.59 8.00
N TRP A 49 -8.33 -2.84 7.82
CA TRP A 49 -9.16 -4.01 8.08
C TRP A 49 -8.83 -4.64 9.43
N ARG A 50 -9.75 -5.42 9.98
CA ARG A 50 -9.42 -6.31 11.10
C ARG A 50 -8.39 -7.34 10.63
N SER A 51 -7.32 -7.55 11.39
CA SER A 51 -6.24 -8.47 11.03
C SER A 51 -6.78 -9.86 10.66
N GLY A 52 -6.33 -10.39 9.52
CA GLY A 52 -6.77 -11.68 8.97
C GLY A 52 -8.16 -11.68 8.33
N ALA A 53 -8.96 -10.63 8.49
CA ALA A 53 -10.33 -10.60 7.99
C ALA A 53 -10.42 -10.30 6.49
N ALA A 54 -9.45 -9.57 5.91
CA ALA A 54 -9.45 -9.18 4.51
C ALA A 54 -8.64 -10.10 3.58
N GLY A 55 -8.07 -11.17 4.13
CA GLY A 55 -7.24 -12.13 3.39
C GLY A 55 -5.74 -11.80 3.46
N PHE A 56 -4.99 -12.28 2.47
CA PHE A 56 -3.52 -12.24 2.49
C PHE A 56 -2.92 -12.23 1.09
N ILE A 57 -1.62 -11.94 1.04
CA ILE A 57 -0.74 -12.31 -0.08
C ILE A 57 0.19 -13.43 0.35
N GLU A 58 0.70 -14.20 -0.61
CA GLU A 58 1.71 -15.23 -0.37
C GLU A 58 2.98 -14.90 -1.15
N ILE A 59 4.13 -14.92 -0.46
CA ILE A 59 5.46 -14.71 -1.03
C ILE A 59 6.35 -15.83 -0.50
N ASN A 60 6.97 -16.62 -1.38
CA ASN A 60 7.83 -17.74 -0.98
C ASN A 60 7.16 -18.66 0.07
N ARG A 61 5.88 -19.04 -0.16
CA ARG A 61 5.04 -19.85 0.74
C ARG A 61 4.76 -19.24 2.12
N THR A 62 5.18 -18.00 2.37
CA THR A 62 4.86 -17.26 3.60
C THR A 62 3.65 -16.39 3.35
N ARG A 63 2.64 -16.51 4.22
CA ARG A 63 1.44 -15.68 4.18
C ARG A 63 1.65 -14.37 4.92
N TYR A 64 1.32 -13.28 4.25
CA TYR A 64 1.29 -11.94 4.82
C TYR A 64 -0.16 -11.44 4.80
N LEU A 65 -0.76 -11.34 5.99
CA LEU A 65 -2.15 -10.92 6.18
C LEU A 65 -2.30 -9.44 5.84
N LEU A 66 -3.32 -9.09 5.05
CA LEU A 66 -3.64 -7.70 4.72
C LEU A 66 -4.09 -6.96 5.98
N GLN A 67 -3.38 -5.87 6.31
CA GLN A 67 -3.65 -5.05 7.50
C GLN A 67 -4.36 -3.75 7.12
N GLN A 68 -3.76 -3.00 6.20
CA GLN A 68 -4.24 -1.67 5.81
C GLN A 68 -3.75 -1.29 4.42
N CYS A 69 -4.35 -0.25 3.87
CA CYS A 69 -3.73 0.53 2.82
C CYS A 69 -3.83 2.04 3.13
N HIS A 70 -2.92 2.82 2.57
CA HIS A 70 -2.89 4.28 2.72
C HIS A 70 -2.26 4.94 1.50
N TRP A 71 -2.50 6.24 1.34
CA TRP A 71 -2.10 7.00 0.16
C TRP A 71 -1.13 8.12 0.52
N HIS A 72 -0.13 8.31 -0.32
CA HIS A 72 0.80 9.44 -0.32
C HIS A 72 0.63 10.26 -1.60
N SER A 73 0.60 11.59 -1.45
CA SER A 73 0.53 12.55 -2.55
C SER A 73 1.58 13.64 -2.32
N PRO A 74 2.61 13.79 -3.20
CA PRO A 74 2.90 12.97 -4.38
C PRO A 74 3.38 11.54 -4.01
N SER A 75 3.74 10.72 -5.01
CA SER A 75 4.39 9.43 -4.73
C SER A 75 5.67 9.64 -3.92
N GLU A 76 6.01 8.67 -3.07
CA GLU A 76 7.24 8.68 -2.29
C GLU A 76 8.40 8.14 -3.13
N HIS A 77 8.18 6.98 -3.77
CA HIS A 77 9.11 6.40 -4.73
C HIS A 77 9.14 7.21 -6.03
N THR A 78 10.27 7.10 -6.73
CA THR A 78 10.42 7.53 -8.12
C THR A 78 10.73 6.33 -9.01
N VAL A 79 10.44 6.43 -10.31
CA VAL A 79 10.88 5.47 -11.32
C VAL A 79 11.70 6.22 -12.34
N ASN A 80 12.96 5.83 -12.50
CA ASN A 80 13.92 6.54 -13.34
C ASN A 80 13.97 8.05 -13.08
N GLY A 81 14.04 8.42 -11.79
CA GLY A 81 14.05 9.81 -11.33
C GLY A 81 12.70 10.54 -11.41
N ARG A 82 11.66 9.92 -11.98
CA ARG A 82 10.35 10.54 -12.12
C ARG A 82 9.45 10.27 -10.92
N ARG A 83 8.90 11.34 -10.34
CA ARG A 83 7.85 11.27 -9.31
C ARG A 83 6.47 11.19 -9.96
N PHE A 84 5.57 10.46 -9.30
CA PHE A 84 4.19 10.22 -9.73
C PHE A 84 3.21 11.02 -8.87
N ASP A 85 1.97 11.14 -9.35
CA ASP A 85 0.98 12.05 -8.74
C ASP A 85 0.44 11.51 -7.41
N LEU A 86 0.39 10.19 -7.25
CA LEU A 86 -0.08 9.52 -6.03
C LEU A 86 0.56 8.13 -5.91
N GLU A 87 0.72 7.65 -4.68
CA GLU A 87 1.15 6.29 -4.39
C GLU A 87 0.27 5.64 -3.33
N LEU A 88 -0.20 4.42 -3.60
CA LEU A 88 -0.93 3.59 -2.65
C LEU A 88 0.01 2.56 -2.06
N HIS A 89 0.15 2.54 -0.74
CA HIS A 89 0.82 1.49 0.01
C HIS A 89 -0.19 0.51 0.57
N ILE A 90 0.02 -0.78 0.30
CA ILE A 90 -0.82 -1.87 0.81
C ILE A 90 0.04 -2.70 1.75
N VAL A 91 -0.24 -2.61 3.05
CA VAL A 91 0.61 -3.17 4.10
C VAL A 91 0.08 -4.52 4.55
N HIS A 92 0.99 -5.48 4.57
CA HIS A 92 0.74 -6.85 5.00
C HIS A 92 1.72 -7.24 6.10
N GLN A 93 1.30 -8.17 6.96
CA GLN A 93 2.14 -8.68 8.03
C GLN A 93 2.04 -10.21 8.14
N SER A 94 3.18 -10.88 8.25
CA SER A 94 3.23 -12.32 8.50
C SER A 94 2.93 -12.63 9.97
N ARG A 95 2.72 -13.91 10.29
CA ARG A 95 2.52 -14.36 11.69
C ARG A 95 3.75 -14.15 12.57
N THR A 96 4.95 -14.06 11.96
CA THR A 96 6.22 -13.79 12.66
C THR A 96 6.53 -12.29 12.73
N GLY A 97 5.62 -11.42 12.30
CA GLY A 97 5.77 -9.97 12.37
C GLY A 97 6.48 -9.33 11.17
N GLN A 98 6.95 -10.11 10.20
CA GLN A 98 7.57 -9.58 8.98
C GLN A 98 6.56 -8.78 8.16
N ILE A 99 7.00 -7.66 7.59
CA ILE A 99 6.14 -6.74 6.83
C ILE A 99 6.43 -6.88 5.33
N ALA A 100 5.37 -6.88 4.53
CA ALA A 100 5.45 -6.76 3.09
C ALA A 100 4.52 -5.64 2.61
N VAL A 101 5.07 -4.68 1.86
CA VAL A 101 4.32 -3.55 1.30
C VAL A 101 4.27 -3.68 -0.21
N ILE A 102 3.08 -3.50 -0.79
CA ILE A 102 2.91 -3.35 -2.23
C ILE A 102 2.62 -1.88 -2.51
N GLY A 103 3.49 -1.23 -3.27
CA GLY A 103 3.31 0.13 -3.78
C GLY A 103 2.64 0.12 -5.15
N ILE A 104 1.61 0.96 -5.34
CA ILE A 104 0.99 1.22 -6.65
C ILE A 104 1.11 2.71 -6.94
N MET A 105 1.78 3.05 -8.03
CA MET A 105 1.93 4.43 -8.49
C MET A 105 0.78 4.83 -9.41
N TYR A 106 0.37 6.09 -9.31
CA TYR A 106 -0.72 6.67 -10.08
C TYR A 106 -0.21 7.84 -10.91
N ARG A 107 -0.79 8.00 -12.09
CA ARG A 107 -0.70 9.23 -12.88
C ARG A 107 -2.10 9.82 -13.03
N ILE A 108 -2.21 11.14 -13.04
CA ILE A 108 -3.47 11.83 -13.36
C ILE A 108 -3.95 11.37 -14.74
N GLY A 109 -5.25 11.08 -14.83
CA GLY A 109 -5.87 10.54 -16.01
C GLY A 109 -7.25 9.97 -15.67
N MET A 110 -7.55 8.78 -16.19
CA MET A 110 -8.82 8.10 -15.88
C MET A 110 -9.00 7.88 -14.38
N SER A 111 -10.24 8.05 -13.93
CA SER A 111 -10.62 7.82 -12.54
C SER A 111 -10.32 6.38 -12.09
N ASP A 112 -9.77 6.25 -10.88
CA ASP A 112 -9.62 4.97 -10.22
C ASP A 112 -10.92 4.58 -9.49
N SER A 113 -11.38 3.34 -9.70
CA SER A 113 -12.65 2.86 -9.16
C SER A 113 -12.64 2.64 -7.65
N PHE A 114 -11.46 2.50 -7.04
CA PHE A 114 -11.33 2.41 -5.59
C PHE A 114 -11.42 3.79 -4.94
N LEU A 115 -10.64 4.75 -5.42
CA LEU A 115 -10.71 6.14 -4.96
C LEU A 115 -12.12 6.73 -5.18
N SER A 116 -12.74 6.47 -6.34
CA SER A 116 -14.10 6.94 -6.62
C SER A 116 -15.13 6.39 -5.62
N ALA A 117 -15.03 5.11 -5.28
CA ALA A 117 -15.95 4.49 -4.32
C ALA A 117 -15.74 5.01 -2.88
N MET A 118 -14.55 5.53 -2.57
CA MET A 118 -14.22 6.09 -1.26
C MET A 118 -14.36 7.61 -1.20
N ALA A 119 -14.53 8.31 -2.33
CA ALA A 119 -14.38 9.76 -2.43
C ALA A 119 -15.27 10.55 -1.45
N SER A 120 -16.56 10.18 -1.32
CA SER A 120 -17.46 10.85 -0.37
C SER A 120 -17.04 10.64 1.08
N ARG A 121 -16.60 9.42 1.42
CA ARG A 121 -16.12 9.06 2.77
C ARG A 121 -14.81 9.77 3.10
N ILE A 122 -13.90 9.88 2.13
CA ILE A 122 -12.64 10.63 2.27
C ILE A 122 -12.95 12.11 2.53
N ARG A 123 -13.82 12.74 1.73
CA ARG A 123 -14.23 14.15 1.95
C ARG A 123 -14.84 14.38 3.32
N ALA A 124 -15.65 13.44 3.81
CA ALA A 124 -16.29 13.54 5.13
C ALA A 124 -15.29 13.57 6.30
N ILE A 125 -14.08 13.03 6.13
CA ILE A 125 -13.04 12.97 7.17
C ILE A 125 -11.85 13.89 6.91
N ALA A 126 -11.83 14.61 5.78
CA ALA A 126 -10.69 15.41 5.35
C ALA A 126 -10.31 16.50 6.37
N ASN A 127 -11.33 17.13 6.97
CA ASN A 127 -11.13 18.23 7.92
C ASN A 127 -11.09 17.79 9.39
N SER A 128 -11.21 16.49 9.68
CA SER A 128 -11.16 15.97 11.05
C SER A 128 -9.80 15.33 11.32
N THR A 129 -8.95 16.02 12.07
CA THR A 129 -7.73 15.40 12.59
C THR A 129 -8.07 14.54 13.82
N LYS A 130 -7.47 13.35 13.92
CA LYS A 130 -7.54 12.44 15.08
C LYS A 130 -8.86 11.70 15.36
N GLN A 131 -9.87 11.73 14.49
CA GLN A 131 -11.09 10.95 14.72
C GLN A 131 -11.25 9.76 13.76
N GLU A 132 -11.49 8.57 14.31
CA GLU A 132 -11.91 7.37 13.57
C GLU A 132 -13.36 7.55 13.13
N ARG A 133 -13.61 8.37 12.09
CA ARG A 133 -14.98 8.84 11.84
C ARG A 133 -15.83 7.96 10.94
N THR A 134 -15.31 6.92 10.31
CA THR A 134 -16.16 6.14 9.40
C THR A 134 -15.78 4.68 9.34
N VAL A 135 -16.69 3.82 9.82
CA VAL A 135 -16.78 2.43 9.36
C VAL A 135 -17.06 2.52 7.86
N ALA A 136 -16.06 2.19 7.03
CA ALA A 136 -16.21 2.17 5.57
C ALA A 136 -17.23 1.11 5.12
N GLY A 137 -17.72 0.30 6.06
CA GLY A 137 -18.56 -0.85 5.81
C GLY A 137 -17.71 -1.99 5.26
N VAL A 138 -18.36 -2.89 4.55
CA VAL A 138 -17.67 -3.96 3.83
C VAL A 138 -16.96 -3.36 2.61
N VAL A 139 -15.64 -3.44 2.59
CA VAL A 139 -14.81 -3.10 1.43
C VAL A 139 -14.25 -4.40 0.86
N ASP A 140 -14.36 -4.59 -0.46
CA ASP A 140 -13.78 -5.74 -1.17
C ASP A 140 -12.40 -5.40 -1.79
N PRO A 141 -11.27 -5.61 -1.08
CA PRO A 141 -9.94 -5.33 -1.60
C PRO A 141 -9.60 -6.16 -2.83
N ARG A 142 -10.20 -7.33 -3.04
CA ARG A 142 -9.97 -8.16 -4.24
C ARG A 142 -10.33 -7.41 -5.52
N ARG A 143 -11.45 -6.66 -5.49
CA ARG A 143 -11.98 -5.88 -6.62
C ARG A 143 -11.42 -4.47 -6.66
N ARG A 144 -11.16 -3.87 -5.49
CA ARG A 144 -10.71 -2.47 -5.37
C ARG A 144 -9.21 -2.31 -5.63
N ILE A 145 -8.38 -3.26 -5.20
CA ILE A 145 -6.93 -3.18 -5.35
C ILE A 145 -6.49 -3.90 -6.63
N ARG A 146 -6.19 -3.10 -7.67
CA ARG A 146 -5.76 -3.58 -8.99
C ARG A 146 -4.24 -3.73 -9.08
N ILE A 147 -3.74 -4.87 -8.62
CA ILE A 147 -2.38 -5.33 -8.96
C ILE A 147 -2.45 -6.00 -10.33
N SER A 148 -2.37 -5.21 -11.41
CA SER A 148 -2.56 -5.68 -12.79
C SER A 148 -1.26 -6.09 -13.48
N SER A 149 -0.12 -5.54 -13.05
CA SER A 149 1.16 -5.84 -13.69
C SER A 149 1.73 -7.19 -13.26
N LYS A 150 2.28 -7.93 -14.21
CA LYS A 150 3.13 -9.11 -13.94
C LYS A 150 4.56 -8.72 -13.60
N GLN A 151 4.94 -7.47 -13.86
CA GLN A 151 6.26 -6.91 -13.61
C GLN A 151 6.20 -5.95 -12.44
N TYR A 152 7.15 -6.06 -11.53
CA TYR A 152 7.28 -5.21 -10.36
C TYR A 152 8.73 -5.17 -9.90
N TYR A 153 9.13 -4.08 -9.26
CA TYR A 153 10.40 -3.99 -8.55
C TYR A 153 10.24 -4.63 -7.18
N LYS A 154 11.27 -5.34 -6.72
CA LYS A 154 11.33 -5.94 -5.39
C LYS A 154 12.65 -5.58 -4.74
N TYR A 155 12.59 -5.06 -3.53
CA TYR A 155 13.77 -4.76 -2.73
C TYR A 155 13.42 -4.87 -1.23
N ILE A 156 14.46 -4.90 -0.37
CA ILE A 156 14.32 -4.82 1.08
C ILE A 156 14.51 -3.36 1.48
N GLY A 157 13.59 -2.82 2.25
CA GLY A 157 13.58 -1.43 2.67
C GLY A 157 12.99 -1.25 4.08
N SER A 158 12.48 -0.06 4.36
CA SER A 158 11.87 0.30 5.64
C SER A 158 10.43 0.77 5.46
N LEU A 159 9.74 1.02 6.58
CA LEU A 159 8.59 1.91 6.57
C LEU A 159 9.04 3.33 6.19
N THR A 160 8.22 4.05 5.43
CA THR A 160 8.47 5.44 5.00
C THR A 160 8.01 6.47 6.03
N VAL A 161 7.46 6.01 7.16
CA VAL A 161 7.07 6.82 8.30
C VAL A 161 7.78 6.33 9.58
N PRO A 162 8.01 7.21 10.57
CA PRO A 162 8.56 6.80 11.86
C PRO A 162 7.80 5.62 12.48
N PRO A 163 8.51 4.63 13.08
CA PRO A 163 9.93 4.67 13.44
C PRO A 163 10.93 4.26 12.33
N CYS A 164 10.47 4.11 11.09
CA CYS A 164 11.27 3.71 9.92
C CYS A 164 12.00 2.37 10.11
N THR A 165 11.26 1.42 10.71
CA THR A 165 11.67 0.01 10.88
C THR A 165 11.89 -0.66 9.55
#